data_AF-X6CBX8-F1
#
_entry.id   AF-X6CBX8-F1
#
_cell.length_a   1.000
_cell.length_b   1.000
_cell.length_c   1.000
_cell.angle_alpha   90.00
_cell.angle_beta   90.00
_cell.angle_gamma   90.00
#
_symmetry.space_group_name_H-M   'P 1'
#
loop_
_entity.id
_entity.type
_entity.pdbx_description
1 polymer ?
#
loop_
_entity_poly.entity_id
_entity_poly.type
_entity_poly.pdbx_seq_one_letter_code
_entity_poly.pdbx_strand_id
1 'polypeptide(L)'
;MLRAREAGLACWPLPPGHDEATLQRLLFGRAGRPPQDLSEPDFALIARELKRKGVTLTLLWQEYRAAHPDGYGYTWFCEHFAAFERRTSATFRNRHAA
;
A
#
# COMPACT_ATOMS: atom_id res chain seq x y z
N MET A 1 19.53 3.68 4.47
CA MET A 1 20.42 4.09 3.36
C MET A 1 20.41 3.06 2.21
N LEU A 2 19.25 2.52 1.81
CA LEU A 2 19.20 1.49 0.76
C LEU A 2 19.17 2.09 -0.66
N ARG A 3 18.42 3.18 -0.84
CA ARG A 3 18.23 3.84 -2.15
C ARG A 3 19.52 4.37 -2.80
N ALA A 4 20.42 4.95 -2.01
CA ALA A 4 21.69 5.45 -2.53
C ALA A 4 22.58 4.30 -3.06
N ARG A 5 22.59 3.16 -2.36
CA ARG A 5 23.29 1.96 -2.80
C ARG A 5 22.68 1.38 -4.09
N GLU A 6 21.36 1.31 -4.18
CA GLU A 6 20.66 0.85 -5.39
C GLU A 6 20.89 1.78 -6.60
N ALA A 7 21.04 3.09 -6.36
CA ALA A 7 21.39 4.07 -7.38
C ALA A 7 22.89 4.07 -7.76
N GLY A 8 23.68 3.14 -7.22
CA GLY A 8 25.13 3.07 -7.46
C GLY A 8 25.94 4.17 -6.74
N LEU A 9 25.30 4.97 -5.90
CA LEU A 9 25.90 6.09 -5.14
C LEU A 9 26.37 5.60 -3.76
N ALA A 10 27.25 4.60 -3.75
CA ALA A 10 27.75 3.98 -2.53
C ALA A 10 28.90 4.75 -1.87
N CYS A 11 29.46 5.78 -2.53
CA CYS A 11 30.59 6.56 -2.04
C CYS A 11 30.34 8.07 -2.09
N TRP A 12 30.94 8.78 -1.13
CA TRP A 12 30.98 10.23 -1.05
C TRP A 12 32.45 10.68 -1.04
N PRO A 13 32.83 11.76 -1.75
CA PRO A 13 32.00 12.67 -2.53
C PRO A 13 31.51 12.06 -3.86
N LEU A 14 30.37 12.56 -4.36
CA LEU A 14 29.78 12.11 -5.62
C LEU A 14 30.73 12.35 -6.81
N PRO A 15 30.73 11.49 -7.84
CA PRO A 15 31.49 11.73 -9.06
C PRO A 15 31.06 13.04 -9.74
N PRO A 16 31.99 13.81 -10.31
CA PRO A 16 31.66 15.04 -11.03
C PRO A 16 30.71 14.75 -12.20
N GLY A 17 29.68 15.60 -12.39
CA GLY A 17 28.62 15.42 -13.39
C GLY A 17 27.25 15.01 -12.83
N HIS A 18 27.10 14.88 -11.51
CA HIS A 18 25.80 14.68 -10.86
C HIS A 18 25.18 16.02 -10.47
N ASP A 19 24.40 16.60 -11.38
CA ASP A 19 23.58 17.78 -11.07
C ASP A 19 22.42 17.41 -10.13
N GLU A 20 21.95 18.38 -9.34
CA GLU A 20 20.84 18.20 -8.39
C GLU A 20 19.60 17.57 -9.05
N ALA A 21 19.27 18.02 -10.27
CA ALA A 21 18.14 17.48 -11.03
C ALA A 21 18.32 16.00 -11.41
N THR A 22 19.56 15.59 -11.72
CA THR A 22 19.92 14.21 -12.06
C THR A 22 19.84 13.32 -10.83
N LEU A 23 20.35 13.80 -9.68
CA LEU A 23 20.24 13.12 -8.40
C LEU A 23 18.79 12.97 -7.95
N GLN A 24 17.99 14.02 -8.11
CA GLN A 24 16.57 13.96 -7.75
C GLN A 24 15.84 12.91 -8.59
N ARG A 25 16.14 12.81 -9.89
CA ARG A 25 15.55 11.78 -10.77
C ARG A 25 16.04 10.37 -10.43
N LEU A 26 17.32 10.19 -10.13
CA LEU A 26 17.89 8.89 -9.77
C LEU A 26 17.38 8.38 -8.41
N LEU A 27 17.31 9.25 -7.41
CA LEU A 27 16.97 8.88 -6.04
C LEU A 27 15.47 8.91 -5.75
N PHE A 28 14.74 9.82 -6.41
CA PHE A 28 13.34 10.12 -6.13
C PHE A 28 12.44 10.10 -7.37
N GLY A 29 12.97 9.79 -8.57
CA GLY A 29 12.17 9.69 -9.80
C GLY A 29 11.09 8.61 -9.75
N ARG A 30 11.19 7.66 -8.80
CA ARG A 30 10.08 6.82 -8.33
C ARG A 30 9.67 7.28 -6.93
N ALA A 31 8.91 8.37 -6.85
CA ALA A 31 8.27 8.79 -5.61
C ALA A 31 7.25 7.71 -5.21
N GLY A 32 7.59 6.93 -4.18
CA GLY A 32 6.86 5.74 -3.76
C GLY A 32 7.10 4.59 -4.73
N ARG A 33 7.79 3.53 -4.29
CA ARG A 33 7.75 2.27 -5.04
C ARG A 33 6.27 1.85 -5.02
N PRO A 34 5.55 1.80 -6.16
CA PRO A 34 4.23 1.20 -6.14
C PRO A 34 4.38 -0.24 -5.62
N PRO A 35 3.36 -0.78 -4.92
CA PRO A 35 3.37 -2.18 -4.52
C PRO A 35 3.83 -3.03 -5.70
N GLN A 36 4.89 -3.81 -5.50
CA GLN A 36 5.39 -4.67 -6.58
C GLN A 36 4.49 -5.90 -6.72
N ASP A 37 3.87 -6.27 -5.59
CA ASP A 37 2.83 -7.26 -5.54
C ASP A 37 1.47 -6.54 -5.52
N LEU A 38 0.79 -6.57 -6.67
CA LEU A 38 -0.58 -6.10 -6.83
C LEU A 38 -1.59 -7.24 -6.67
N SER A 39 -1.18 -8.36 -6.07
CA SER A 39 -2.11 -9.45 -5.73
C SER A 39 -3.19 -8.88 -4.83
N GLU A 40 -4.39 -8.78 -5.40
CA GLU A 40 -5.55 -8.23 -4.73
C GLU A 40 -5.93 -9.18 -3.58
N PRO A 41 -5.95 -8.72 -2.32
CA PRO A 41 -6.37 -9.57 -1.22
C PRO A 41 -7.86 -9.92 -1.39
N ASP A 42 -8.27 -11.08 -0.89
CA ASP A 42 -9.66 -11.49 -0.91
C ASP A 42 -10.48 -10.61 0.06
N PHE A 43 -11.01 -9.50 -0.47
CA PHE A 43 -11.78 -8.55 0.30
C PHE A 43 -13.11 -9.12 0.82
N ALA A 44 -13.64 -10.18 0.20
CA ALA A 44 -14.83 -10.87 0.70
C ALA A 44 -14.51 -11.68 1.96
N LEU A 45 -13.35 -12.35 1.99
CA LEU A 45 -12.84 -13.00 3.19
C LEU A 45 -12.56 -11.97 4.29
N ILE A 46 -11.88 -10.87 3.97
CA ILE A 46 -11.60 -9.77 4.92
C ILE A 46 -12.89 -9.25 5.53
N ALA A 47 -13.92 -8.97 4.72
CA ALA A 47 -15.22 -8.51 5.20
C ALA A 47 -15.93 -9.53 6.10
N ARG A 48 -15.70 -10.84 5.90
CA ARG A 48 -16.23 -11.89 6.76
C ARG A 48 -15.49 -11.97 8.08
N GLU A 49 -14.16 -11.93 8.06
CA GLU A 49 -13.34 -11.95 9.28
C GLU A 49 -13.58 -10.70 10.14
N LEU A 50 -13.80 -9.53 9.52
CA LEU A 50 -14.09 -8.28 10.22
C LEU A 50 -15.40 -8.32 11.04
N LYS A 51 -16.32 -9.25 10.73
CA LYS A 51 -17.55 -9.45 11.53
C LYS A 51 -17.31 -10.21 12.84
N ARG A 52 -16.13 -10.79 13.03
CA ARG A 52 -15.77 -11.52 14.26
C ARG A 52 -15.40 -10.54 15.37
N LYS A 53 -15.76 -10.87 16.61
CA LYS A 53 -15.39 -10.04 17.77
C LYS A 53 -13.87 -9.92 17.89
N GLY A 54 -13.39 -8.70 18.04
CA GLY A 54 -11.97 -8.39 18.26
C GLY A 54 -11.11 -8.32 17.00
N VAL A 55 -11.67 -8.58 15.83
CA VAL A 55 -10.95 -8.41 14.55
C VAL A 55 -11.05 -6.97 14.09
N THR A 56 -9.92 -6.40 13.68
CA THR A 56 -9.86 -5.04 13.13
C THR A 56 -9.23 -5.06 11.74
N LEU A 57 -9.57 -4.07 10.91
CA LEU A 57 -8.98 -3.94 9.58
C LEU A 57 -7.45 -3.79 9.64
N THR A 58 -6.94 -3.13 10.67
CA THR A 58 -5.51 -3.00 10.94
C THR A 58 -4.86 -4.35 11.23
N LEU A 59 -5.50 -5.23 12.01
CA LEU A 59 -5.00 -6.57 12.27
C LEU A 59 -4.93 -7.40 10.98
N LEU A 60 -6.00 -7.40 10.19
CA LEU A 60 -6.06 -8.12 8.92
C LEU A 60 -5.02 -7.61 7.91
N TRP A 61 -4.77 -6.28 7.88
CA TRP A 61 -3.69 -5.72 7.07
C TRP A 61 -2.30 -6.17 7.54
N GLN A 62 -2.05 -6.27 8.84
CA GLN A 62 -0.77 -6.77 9.36
C GLN A 62 -0.52 -8.21 8.95
N GLU A 63 -1.54 -9.07 9.04
CA GLU A 63 -1.46 -10.47 8.59
C GLU A 63 -1.21 -10.56 7.07
N TYR A 64 -1.95 -9.76 6.28
CA TYR A 64 -1.71 -9.65 4.84
C TYR A 64 -0.28 -9.20 4.53
N ARG A 65 0.24 -8.17 5.20
CA ARG A 65 1.58 -7.63 4.97
C ARG A 65 2.69 -8.60 5.40
N ALA A 66 2.42 -9.44 6.40
CA ALA A 66 3.36 -10.49 6.80
C ALA A 66 3.51 -11.55 5.70
N ALA A 67 2.44 -11.86 4.97
CA ALA A 67 2.48 -12.76 3.80
C ALA A 67 2.95 -12.05 2.51
N HIS A 68 2.66 -10.75 2.38
CA HIS A 68 2.94 -9.93 1.20
C HIS A 68 3.78 -8.69 1.59
N PRO A 69 5.09 -8.83 1.83
CA PRO A 69 5.95 -7.74 2.26
C PRO A 69 6.05 -6.59 1.24
N ASP A 70 5.85 -6.89 -0.04
CA ASP A 70 5.81 -5.95 -1.18
C ASP A 70 4.38 -5.59 -1.63
N GLY A 71 3.36 -6.01 -0.87
CA GLY A 71 1.94 -5.77 -1.14
C GLY A 71 1.46 -4.36 -0.76
N TYR A 72 0.14 -4.20 -0.65
CA TYR A 72 -0.45 -2.90 -0.30
C TYR A 72 0.02 -2.35 1.04
N GLY A 73 0.43 -1.07 1.02
CA GLY A 73 0.56 -0.26 2.23
C GLY A 73 -0.80 -0.02 2.90
N TYR A 74 -0.79 0.31 4.19
CA TYR A 74 -2.01 0.45 4.99
C TYR A 74 -3.07 1.37 4.35
N THR A 75 -2.67 2.56 3.91
CA THR A 75 -3.59 3.52 3.26
C THR A 75 -4.25 2.93 2.02
N TRP A 76 -3.45 2.34 1.12
CA TRP A 76 -3.96 1.71 -0.10
C TRP A 76 -4.89 0.54 0.20
N PHE A 77 -4.56 -0.27 1.20
CA PHE A 77 -5.39 -1.39 1.64
C PHE A 77 -6.76 -0.93 2.12
N CYS A 78 -6.81 0.11 2.96
CA CYS A 78 -8.06 0.71 3.44
C CYS A 78 -8.89 1.31 2.29
N GLU A 79 -8.25 2.01 1.36
CA GLU A 79 -8.92 2.60 0.20
C GLU A 79 -9.55 1.54 -0.72
N HIS A 80 -8.83 0.45 -1.00
CA HIS A 80 -9.32 -0.65 -1.81
C HIS A 80 -10.45 -1.40 -1.10
N PHE A 81 -10.32 -1.66 0.21
CA PHE A 81 -11.39 -2.26 1.00
C PHE A 81 -12.65 -1.39 1.01
N ALA A 82 -12.53 -0.07 1.20
CA ALA A 82 -13.67 0.84 1.13
C ALA A 82 -14.29 0.93 -0.27
N ALA A 83 -13.49 0.81 -1.33
CA ALA A 83 -14.01 0.69 -2.70
C ALA A 83 -14.76 -0.62 -2.92
N PHE A 84 -14.26 -1.74 -2.39
CA PHE A 84 -14.94 -3.03 -2.39
C PHE A 84 -16.26 -2.96 -1.62
N GLU A 85 -16.26 -2.42 -0.40
CA GLU A 85 -17.48 -2.27 0.41
C GLU A 85 -18.54 -1.42 -0.31
N ARG A 86 -18.15 -0.34 -0.98
CA ARG A 86 -19.10 0.47 -1.78
C ARG A 86 -19.72 -0.31 -2.93
N ARG A 87 -18.96 -1.18 -3.61
CA ARG A 87 -19.46 -2.03 -4.69
C ARG A 87 -20.42 -3.11 -4.16
N THR A 88 -20.07 -3.74 -3.04
CA THR A 88 -20.88 -4.80 -2.41
C THR A 88 -22.09 -4.25 -1.65
N SER A 89 -22.00 -3.02 -1.11
CA SER A 89 -23.07 -2.35 -0.36
C SER A 89 -24.13 -1.68 -1.25
N ALA A 90 -23.98 -1.71 -2.59
CA ALA A 90 -25.00 -1.20 -3.51
C ALA A 90 -26.38 -1.88 -3.32
N THR A 91 -26.45 -3.01 -2.62
CA THR A 91 -27.67 -3.75 -2.31
C THR A 91 -28.35 -3.37 -0.98
N PHE A 92 -27.86 -2.40 -0.19
CA PHE A 92 -28.52 -2.04 1.09
C PHE A 92 -28.73 -0.54 1.28
N ARG A 93 -29.76 0.01 0.62
CA ARG A 93 -30.39 1.28 1.01
C ARG A 93 -31.58 1.00 1.93
N ASN A 94 -31.34 0.59 3.19
CA ASN A 94 -32.38 0.70 4.20
C ASN A 94 -32.37 2.12 4.76
N ARG A 95 -33.12 3.00 4.09
CA ARG A 95 -33.46 4.31 4.60
C ARG A 95 -34.57 4.12 5.63
N HIS A 96 -34.21 3.92 6.88
CA HIS A 96 -35.17 4.00 7.98
C HIS A 96 -35.44 5.49 8.25
N ALA A 97 -36.55 6.00 7.73
CA ALA A 97 -37.14 7.24 8.20
C ALA A 97 -38.17 6.86 9.28
N ALA A 98 -38.00 7.42 10.47
CA ALA A 98 -38.89 7.27 11.62
C ALA A 98 -40.27 7.90 11.36
#